data_AF-A0A5Q3L9N7-F1
#
_entry.id   AF-A0A5Q3L9N7-F1
#
_cell.length_a   1.000
_cell.length_b   1.000
_cell.length_c   1.000
_cell.angle_alpha   90.00
_cell.angle_beta   90.00
_cell.angle_gamma   90.00
#
_symmetry.space_group_name_H-M   'P 1'
#
loop_
_entity.id
_entity.type
_entity.pdbx_description
1 polymer ?
#
loop_
_entity_poly.entity_id
_entity_poly.type
_entity_poly.pdbx_seq_one_letter_code
_entity_poly.pdbx_strand_id
1 'polypeptide(L)'
;MKNIQNVAIRLGFSICLLALCPITSAIAQDSAAGRGSFTRSQPTGWIDYRPAGTESQVPVQFQLPASRFSYQKIAKPNMPDSFEVYDVTFPSPIKTPHPLNNTVHCEYFLTTSPEAATAEKRPGVIVLHILGGDFPLARAFCSYLAQRGVATLFVKMPYYGPRRDPNSRVRMIQEGDPEQTVRGMRQAVLDVRRAAGWLAAQPEVDAEQLGIMGISLGGIVSALTASVEPRFDKAALLLAGGDFSQFPFDHPELAPLKKKWEAMGYDETKLIRLLKTVDPVTYAANLKGRKVIMLNARYDEIIPPPCTEALWQAAGKPPIEWWPTGHITAGLYMFQALDRVGTFFGETGSGDGS
;
A
#
# COMPACT_ATOMS: atom_id res chain seq x y z
N MET A 1 23.81 -21.22 15.39
CA MET A 1 22.53 -21.43 14.69
C MET A 1 21.29 -21.24 15.60
N LYS A 2 21.26 -21.72 16.85
CA LYS A 2 20.13 -21.48 17.79
C LYS A 2 19.95 -20.02 18.27
N ASN A 3 20.98 -19.18 18.22
CA ASN A 3 20.89 -17.77 18.67
C ASN A 3 20.36 -16.79 17.61
N ILE A 4 20.30 -17.17 16.33
CA ILE A 4 19.79 -16.28 15.25
C ILE A 4 18.25 -16.41 15.14
N GLN A 5 17.70 -17.60 15.37
CA GLN A 5 16.25 -17.80 15.48
C GLN A 5 15.64 -17.02 16.67
N ASN A 6 16.33 -16.93 17.80
CA ASN A 6 15.84 -16.17 18.97
C ASN A 6 15.86 -14.64 18.79
N VAL A 7 16.67 -14.11 17.86
CA VAL A 7 16.68 -12.66 17.53
C VAL A 7 15.69 -12.35 16.41
N ALA A 8 15.46 -13.29 15.48
CA ALA A 8 14.47 -13.16 14.42
C ALA A 8 13.04 -13.11 14.97
N ILE A 9 12.72 -13.85 16.05
CA ILE A 9 11.36 -13.80 16.62
C ILE A 9 11.15 -12.58 17.54
N ARG A 10 12.22 -12.09 18.19
CA ARG A 10 12.29 -10.75 18.82
C ARG A 10 11.90 -9.62 17.88
N LEU A 11 12.27 -9.78 16.62
CA LEU A 11 11.95 -8.82 15.57
C LEU A 11 10.62 -9.14 14.91
N GLY A 12 10.28 -10.38 14.55
CA GLY A 12 9.09 -10.67 13.75
C GLY A 12 7.76 -10.25 14.39
N PHE A 13 7.58 -10.42 15.69
CA PHE A 13 6.28 -10.12 16.34
C PHE A 13 6.23 -8.75 17.02
N SER A 14 7.36 -8.26 17.54
CA SER A 14 7.46 -6.84 17.84
C SER A 14 7.40 -6.02 16.56
N ILE A 15 8.10 -6.33 15.46
CA ILE A 15 8.12 -5.58 14.19
C ILE A 15 6.87 -5.78 13.31
N CYS A 16 6.13 -6.89 13.43
CA CYS A 16 4.78 -6.93 12.87
C CYS A 16 3.89 -5.78 13.41
N LEU A 17 4.28 -5.14 14.53
CA LEU A 17 3.57 -4.01 15.15
C LEU A 17 4.43 -2.79 15.59
N LEU A 18 5.75 -2.89 15.71
CA LEU A 18 6.71 -1.98 16.36
C LEU A 18 8.17 -2.44 16.16
N ALA A 19 8.88 -1.87 15.17
CA ALA A 19 10.21 -1.26 15.37
C ALA A 19 10.88 -0.94 14.02
N LEU A 20 10.55 0.23 13.46
CA LEU A 20 11.50 1.03 12.67
C LEU A 20 11.28 2.51 13.06
N CYS A 21 11.85 2.88 14.20
CA CYS A 21 12.12 4.27 14.55
C CYS A 21 13.66 4.36 14.63
N PRO A 22 14.36 5.02 13.69
CA PRO A 22 15.78 5.25 13.89
C PRO A 22 15.96 6.37 14.91
N ILE A 23 16.70 6.07 15.97
CA ILE A 23 17.48 7.06 16.70
C ILE A 23 18.59 7.50 15.73
N THR A 24 18.38 8.61 15.03
CA THR A 24 19.46 9.45 14.52
C THR A 24 19.08 10.91 14.70
N SER A 25 19.53 11.48 15.81
CA SER A 25 19.78 12.90 15.94
C SER A 25 20.91 13.28 14.97
N ALA A 26 20.60 14.09 13.95
CA ALA A 26 21.38 15.23 13.44
C ALA A 26 21.10 15.52 11.96
N ILE A 27 20.54 16.71 11.73
CA ILE A 27 20.62 17.56 10.53
C ILE A 27 19.83 17.11 9.29
N ALA A 28 18.57 17.53 9.26
CA ALA A 28 18.09 18.48 8.24
C ALA A 28 16.93 19.26 8.86
N GLN A 29 17.24 20.43 9.40
CA GLN A 29 16.26 21.47 9.57
C GLN A 29 15.78 21.82 8.15
N ASP A 30 14.53 21.54 7.85
CA ASP A 30 13.78 22.50 7.04
C ASP A 30 12.63 23.02 7.89
N SER A 31 12.67 24.32 8.01
CA SER A 31 12.04 25.13 9.04
C SER A 31 10.53 25.17 8.91
N ALA A 32 9.91 25.39 10.07
CA ALA A 32 8.52 25.78 10.26
C ALA A 32 7.92 26.59 9.10
N ALA A 33 6.87 26.05 8.48
CA ALA A 33 5.90 26.82 7.73
C ALA A 33 4.53 26.68 8.40
N GLY A 34 4.19 27.70 9.19
CA GLY A 34 2.84 28.19 9.39
C GLY A 34 1.88 27.32 10.24
N ARG A 35 1.44 27.89 11.36
CA ARG A 35 0.05 27.72 11.79
C ARG A 35 -0.85 28.32 10.71
N GLY A 36 -1.06 27.56 9.64
CA GLY A 36 -2.06 27.87 8.64
C GLY A 36 -3.42 27.65 9.28
N SER A 37 -4.16 28.74 9.47
CA SER A 37 -5.63 28.69 9.43
C SER A 37 -6.05 27.71 8.34
N PHE A 38 -6.91 26.73 8.65
CA PHE A 38 -7.59 25.93 7.64
C PHE A 38 -8.55 26.87 6.88
N THR A 39 -8.01 27.74 6.03
CA THR A 39 -8.78 28.34 4.97
C THR A 39 -9.16 27.20 4.06
N ARG A 40 -10.47 27.00 3.91
CA ARG A 40 -11.06 26.01 3.02
C ARG A 40 -10.67 26.41 1.60
N SER A 41 -9.51 25.96 1.12
CA SER A 41 -9.09 26.17 -0.26
C SER A 41 -10.19 25.55 -1.15
N GLN A 42 -10.66 26.33 -2.12
CA GLN A 42 -11.69 25.85 -3.06
C GLN A 42 -11.18 24.57 -3.73
N PRO A 43 -12.06 23.58 -3.98
CA PRO A 43 -11.65 22.37 -4.66
C PRO A 43 -11.14 22.72 -6.06
N THR A 44 -10.08 22.03 -6.50
CA THR A 44 -9.57 22.20 -7.86
C THR A 44 -10.42 21.44 -8.88
N GLY A 45 -11.22 20.47 -8.42
CA GLY A 45 -12.14 19.75 -9.28
C GLY A 45 -13.05 18.79 -8.52
N TRP A 46 -13.86 18.06 -9.29
CA TRP A 46 -14.82 17.07 -8.81
C TRP A 46 -14.66 15.78 -9.59
N ILE A 47 -14.80 14.64 -8.90
CA ILE A 47 -14.87 13.32 -9.51
C ILE A 47 -16.27 12.75 -9.27
N ASP A 48 -16.89 12.27 -10.35
CA ASP A 48 -18.07 11.41 -10.30
C ASP A 48 -17.62 9.95 -10.32
N TYR A 49 -17.32 9.41 -9.14
CA TYR A 49 -16.92 8.01 -9.01
C TYR A 49 -18.08 7.10 -9.35
N ARG A 50 -17.85 6.23 -10.33
CA ARG A 50 -18.74 5.12 -10.67
C ARG A 50 -18.05 3.83 -10.27
N PRO A 51 -18.72 2.87 -9.61
CA PRO A 51 -18.13 1.56 -9.34
C PRO A 51 -17.90 0.79 -10.65
N ALA A 52 -17.06 -0.24 -10.62
CA ALA A 52 -16.88 -1.09 -11.80
C ALA A 52 -18.15 -1.91 -12.07
N GLY A 53 -18.36 -2.38 -13.30
CA GLY A 53 -19.54 -3.19 -13.64
C GLY A 53 -19.69 -4.47 -12.81
N THR A 54 -18.59 -4.98 -12.27
CA THR A 54 -18.51 -6.16 -11.40
C THR A 54 -18.48 -5.84 -9.91
N GLU A 55 -18.84 -4.61 -9.49
CA GLU A 55 -18.82 -4.19 -8.08
C GLU A 55 -19.62 -5.13 -7.16
N SER A 56 -20.73 -5.70 -7.66
CA SER A 56 -21.56 -6.66 -6.90
C SER A 56 -20.82 -7.94 -6.51
N GLN A 57 -19.72 -8.27 -7.20
CA GLN A 57 -18.86 -9.41 -6.89
C GLN A 57 -17.78 -9.07 -5.85
N VAL A 58 -17.56 -7.78 -5.56
CA VAL A 58 -16.65 -7.34 -4.52
C VAL A 58 -17.27 -7.64 -3.14
N PRO A 59 -16.52 -8.18 -2.17
CA PRO A 59 -17.03 -8.40 -0.82
C PRO A 59 -17.65 -7.14 -0.21
N VAL A 60 -18.83 -7.25 0.40
CA VAL A 60 -19.66 -6.12 0.86
C VAL A 60 -18.90 -5.07 1.68
N GLN A 61 -17.96 -5.51 2.53
CA GLN A 61 -17.17 -4.62 3.37
C GLN A 61 -16.21 -3.73 2.57
N PHE A 62 -15.82 -4.15 1.37
CA PHE A 62 -14.95 -3.41 0.46
C PHE A 62 -15.71 -2.73 -0.66
N GLN A 63 -17.01 -2.94 -0.82
CA GLN A 63 -17.81 -2.26 -1.85
C GLN A 63 -17.77 -0.74 -1.66
N LEU A 64 -17.63 -0.01 -2.77
CA LEU A 64 -17.59 1.44 -2.81
C LEU A 64 -18.71 1.94 -3.72
N PRO A 65 -19.79 2.56 -3.18
CA PRO A 65 -20.90 3.01 -4.00
C PRO A 65 -20.53 4.19 -4.89
N ALA A 66 -21.35 4.43 -5.92
CA ALA A 66 -21.25 5.64 -6.73
C ALA A 66 -21.30 6.87 -5.81
N SER A 67 -20.37 7.81 -6.04
CA SER A 67 -20.29 9.02 -5.21
C SER A 67 -19.62 10.15 -5.97
N ARG A 68 -20.06 11.37 -5.70
CA ARG A 68 -19.37 12.58 -6.14
C ARG A 68 -18.51 13.11 -5.02
N PHE A 69 -17.23 13.39 -5.28
CA PHE A 69 -16.33 13.98 -4.29
C PHE A 69 -15.44 15.06 -4.91
N SER A 70 -15.09 16.04 -4.10
CA SER A 70 -14.14 17.08 -4.48
C SER A 70 -12.70 16.62 -4.24
N TYR A 71 -11.78 17.17 -5.02
CA TYR A 71 -10.34 17.01 -4.77
C TYR A 71 -9.62 18.34 -4.87
N GLN A 72 -8.43 18.39 -4.28
CA GLN A 72 -7.43 19.43 -4.52
C GLN A 72 -6.22 18.79 -5.18
N LYS A 73 -5.66 19.44 -6.21
CA LYS A 73 -4.44 19.08 -6.92
C LYS A 73 -3.56 20.32 -6.99
N ILE A 74 -2.44 20.32 -6.28
CA ILE A 74 -1.54 21.47 -6.16
C ILE A 74 -0.17 21.05 -6.66
N ALA A 75 0.38 21.75 -7.65
CA ALA A 75 1.72 21.46 -8.16
C ALA A 75 2.78 21.73 -7.09
N LYS A 76 3.74 20.81 -6.94
CA LYS A 76 4.93 21.02 -6.12
C LYS A 76 5.93 21.88 -6.88
N PRO A 77 6.51 22.91 -6.26
CA PRO A 77 7.57 23.69 -6.89
C PRO A 77 8.88 22.88 -6.95
N ASN A 78 9.81 23.33 -7.80
CA ASN A 78 11.19 22.84 -7.88
C ASN A 78 11.32 21.33 -8.17
N MET A 79 10.46 20.80 -9.04
CA MET A 79 10.59 19.44 -9.54
C MET A 79 11.65 19.35 -10.65
N PRO A 80 12.29 18.17 -10.85
CA PRO A 80 13.15 17.94 -12.00
C PRO A 80 12.42 18.10 -13.33
N ASP A 81 13.14 18.46 -14.39
CA ASP A 81 12.57 18.64 -15.74
C ASP A 81 11.97 17.37 -16.35
N SER A 82 12.25 16.20 -15.77
CA SER A 82 11.78 14.89 -16.26
C SER A 82 10.39 14.48 -15.77
N PHE A 83 9.88 15.07 -14.69
CA PHE A 83 8.53 14.81 -14.21
C PHE A 83 8.02 15.91 -13.27
N GLU A 84 6.71 16.13 -13.28
CA GLU A 84 5.99 16.95 -12.32
C GLU A 84 5.46 16.12 -11.16
N VAL A 85 5.26 16.77 -10.02
CA VAL A 85 4.59 16.18 -8.86
C VAL A 85 3.52 17.12 -8.35
N TYR A 86 2.37 16.55 -8.03
CA TYR A 86 1.23 17.26 -7.46
C TYR A 86 0.87 16.67 -6.10
N ASP A 87 0.68 17.50 -5.09
CA ASP A 87 -0.04 17.09 -3.88
C ASP A 87 -1.53 16.99 -4.23
N VAL A 88 -2.11 15.81 -3.96
CA VAL A 88 -3.51 15.53 -4.23
C VAL A 88 -4.21 15.16 -2.93
N THR A 89 -5.35 15.78 -2.65
CA THR A 89 -6.19 15.41 -1.51
C THR A 89 -7.65 15.26 -1.89
N PHE A 90 -8.33 14.33 -1.23
CA PHE A 90 -9.77 14.10 -1.38
C PHE A 90 -10.32 13.43 -0.11
N PRO A 91 -11.63 13.49 0.17
CA PRO A 91 -12.18 12.85 1.36
C PRO A 91 -12.07 11.33 1.29
N SER A 92 -11.71 10.70 2.40
CA SER A 92 -11.83 9.25 2.57
C SER A 92 -13.30 8.82 2.48
N PRO A 93 -13.63 7.66 1.89
CA PRO A 93 -14.97 7.08 1.97
C PRO A 93 -15.35 6.66 3.39
N ILE A 94 -14.36 6.51 4.28
CA ILE A 94 -14.58 6.18 5.69
C ILE A 94 -14.42 7.44 6.54
N LYS A 95 -15.42 7.68 7.39
CA LYS A 95 -15.33 8.69 8.45
C LYS A 95 -14.97 8.02 9.76
N THR A 96 -13.94 8.53 10.39
CA THR A 96 -13.47 8.12 11.72
C THR A 96 -13.59 9.30 12.70
N PRO A 97 -13.53 9.05 14.02
CA PRO A 97 -13.44 10.13 15.02
C PRO A 97 -12.17 10.98 14.92
N HIS A 98 -11.20 10.62 14.07
CA HIS A 98 -9.96 11.36 13.87
C HIS A 98 -10.03 12.19 12.59
N PRO A 99 -10.28 13.51 12.64
CA PRO A 99 -10.59 14.31 11.45
C PRO A 99 -9.47 14.32 10.40
N LEU A 100 -8.20 14.39 10.85
CA LEU A 100 -7.04 14.34 9.95
C LEU A 100 -6.97 13.04 9.14
N ASN A 101 -7.44 11.93 9.73
CA ASN A 101 -7.46 10.64 9.07
C ASN A 101 -8.55 10.55 7.98
N ASN A 102 -9.53 11.46 7.98
CA ASN A 102 -10.66 11.43 7.04
C ASN A 102 -10.35 12.11 5.70
N THR A 103 -9.14 12.66 5.52
CA THR A 103 -8.63 13.16 4.25
C THR A 103 -7.57 12.19 3.73
N VAL A 104 -7.72 11.74 2.48
CA VAL A 104 -6.68 10.96 1.80
C VAL A 104 -5.68 11.94 1.23
N HIS A 105 -4.40 11.72 1.52
CA HIS A 105 -3.29 12.52 1.00
C HIS A 105 -2.48 11.68 0.03
N CYS A 106 -2.26 12.22 -1.16
CA CYS A 106 -1.51 11.55 -2.21
C CYS A 106 -0.46 12.48 -2.83
N GLU A 107 0.51 11.88 -3.52
CA GLU A 107 1.43 12.58 -4.41
C GLU A 107 1.30 11.96 -5.80
N TYR A 108 0.94 12.77 -6.79
CA TYR A 108 0.72 12.34 -8.17
C TYR A 108 1.93 12.74 -9.02
N PHE A 109 2.61 11.76 -9.61
CA PHE A 109 3.80 11.95 -10.43
C PHE A 109 3.46 11.73 -11.89
N LEU A 110 3.86 12.67 -12.73
CA LEU A 110 3.59 12.66 -14.15
C LEU A 110 4.83 13.05 -14.94
N THR A 111 5.23 12.23 -15.93
CA THR A 111 6.34 12.62 -16.80
C THR A 111 6.00 13.83 -17.66
N THR A 112 6.99 14.72 -17.75
CA THR A 112 7.06 15.86 -18.66
C THR A 112 7.94 15.58 -19.88
N SER A 113 8.67 14.46 -19.89
CA SER A 113 9.53 14.08 -21.01
C SER A 113 8.66 13.67 -22.22
N PRO A 114 8.79 14.35 -23.38
CA PRO A 114 8.10 13.96 -24.61
C PRO A 114 8.51 12.56 -25.10
N GLU A 115 9.76 12.16 -24.84
CA GLU A 115 10.29 10.84 -25.20
C GLU A 115 9.70 9.72 -24.34
N ALA A 116 9.34 10.00 -23.09
CA ALA A 116 8.69 9.04 -22.21
C ALA A 116 7.15 9.06 -22.34
N ALA A 117 6.58 10.21 -22.73
CA ALA A 117 5.17 10.39 -23.03
C ALA A 117 4.84 10.00 -24.49
N THR A 118 5.30 8.82 -24.92
CA THR A 118 5.14 8.34 -26.31
C THR A 118 3.69 8.09 -26.73
N ALA A 119 2.78 7.98 -25.76
CA ALA A 119 1.36 7.78 -25.97
C ALA A 119 0.53 8.91 -25.35
N GLU A 120 -0.61 9.21 -25.97
CA GLU A 120 -1.58 10.20 -25.47
C GLU A 120 -2.10 9.83 -24.08
N LYS A 121 -2.37 8.54 -23.86
CA LYS A 121 -2.72 7.94 -22.57
C LYS A 121 -1.67 6.94 -22.13
N ARG A 122 -1.44 6.87 -20.82
CA ARG A 122 -0.38 6.05 -20.22
C ARG A 122 -0.87 5.19 -19.06
N PRO A 123 -0.19 4.08 -18.72
CA PRO A 123 -0.54 3.26 -17.56
C PRO A 123 -0.54 4.08 -16.27
N GLY A 124 -1.44 3.72 -15.35
CA GLY A 124 -1.60 4.37 -14.06
C GLY A 124 -1.32 3.40 -12.90
N VAL A 125 -0.44 3.75 -11.97
CA VAL A 125 -0.08 2.88 -10.84
C VAL A 125 -0.30 3.56 -9.50
N ILE A 126 -1.06 2.90 -8.61
CA ILE A 126 -1.11 3.27 -7.20
C ILE A 126 0.12 2.70 -6.49
N VAL A 127 0.81 3.50 -5.69
CA VAL A 127 1.97 3.08 -4.89
C VAL A 127 1.67 3.20 -3.40
N LEU A 128 1.99 2.17 -2.61
CA LEU A 128 1.81 2.13 -1.16
C LEU A 128 3.12 1.95 -0.39
N HIS A 129 3.25 2.66 0.73
CA HIS A 129 4.47 2.67 1.56
C HIS A 129 4.53 1.52 2.59
N ILE A 130 5.70 1.33 3.19
CA ILE A 130 5.94 0.34 4.27
C ILE A 130 5.30 0.74 5.61
N LEU A 131 5.26 -0.18 6.57
CA LEU A 131 4.71 0.03 7.93
C LEU A 131 5.32 1.23 8.67
N GLY A 132 6.59 1.53 8.45
CA GLY A 132 7.28 2.67 9.09
C GLY A 132 6.86 4.04 8.55
N GLY A 133 6.12 4.11 7.43
CA GLY A 133 5.80 5.37 6.78
C GLY A 133 6.98 6.00 6.05
N ASP A 134 7.94 5.19 5.59
CA ASP A 134 9.05 5.66 4.75
C ASP A 134 8.53 6.08 3.37
N PHE A 135 8.22 7.38 3.27
CA PHE A 135 7.74 8.00 2.04
C PHE A 135 8.84 8.14 0.98
N PRO A 136 10.11 8.45 1.30
CA PRO A 136 11.21 8.41 0.33
C PRO A 136 11.26 7.14 -0.50
N LEU A 137 11.10 5.96 0.12
CA LEU A 137 11.11 4.70 -0.62
C LEU A 137 9.97 4.61 -1.65
N ALA A 138 8.73 4.92 -1.26
CA ALA A 138 7.60 4.94 -2.19
C ALA A 138 7.78 5.98 -3.31
N ARG A 139 8.32 7.16 -2.97
CA ARG A 139 8.64 8.21 -3.95
C ARG A 139 9.70 7.78 -4.96
N ALA A 140 10.70 6.98 -4.55
CA ALA A 140 11.70 6.46 -5.48
C ALA A 140 11.06 5.60 -6.58
N PHE A 141 10.13 4.70 -6.22
CA PHE A 141 9.36 3.94 -7.20
C PHE A 141 8.48 4.84 -8.08
N CYS A 142 7.80 5.83 -7.48
CA CYS A 142 6.98 6.78 -8.22
C CYS A 142 7.78 7.58 -9.26
N SER A 143 8.91 8.16 -8.86
CA SER A 143 9.79 8.91 -9.76
C SER A 143 10.38 8.02 -10.85
N TYR A 144 10.80 6.81 -10.51
CA TYR A 144 11.36 5.86 -11.48
C TYR A 144 10.32 5.42 -12.53
N LEU A 145 9.10 5.12 -12.09
CA LEU A 145 7.98 4.79 -12.98
C LEU A 145 7.56 5.99 -13.84
N ALA A 146 7.47 7.18 -13.24
CA ALA A 146 7.16 8.41 -13.97
C ALA A 146 8.15 8.64 -15.10
N GLN A 147 9.46 8.59 -14.83
CA GLN A 147 10.50 8.75 -15.86
C GLN A 147 10.38 7.75 -17.02
N ARG A 148 9.68 6.63 -16.83
CA ARG A 148 9.41 5.60 -17.85
C ARG A 148 8.01 5.70 -18.47
N GLY A 149 7.33 6.84 -18.32
CA GLY A 149 6.04 7.07 -18.93
C GLY A 149 4.84 6.55 -18.14
N VAL A 150 5.01 6.04 -16.92
CA VAL A 150 3.90 5.53 -16.11
C VAL A 150 3.43 6.60 -15.12
N ALA A 151 2.16 6.98 -15.18
CA ALA A 151 1.58 7.91 -14.20
C ALA A 151 1.48 7.20 -12.84
N THR A 152 1.93 7.82 -11.75
CA THR A 152 1.86 7.18 -10.43
C THR A 152 1.16 8.05 -9.40
N LEU A 153 0.38 7.41 -8.53
CA LEU A 153 -0.27 8.06 -7.40
C LEU A 153 0.16 7.36 -6.11
N PHE A 154 1.06 8.02 -5.38
CA PHE A 154 1.48 7.57 -4.07
C PHE A 154 0.41 7.90 -3.03
N VAL A 155 -0.23 6.90 -2.44
CA VAL A 155 -1.29 7.09 -1.43
C VAL A 155 -0.72 6.94 -0.02
N LYS A 156 -0.90 7.95 0.83
CA LYS A 156 -0.57 7.87 2.26
C LYS A 156 -1.67 7.10 2.99
N MET A 157 -1.32 5.94 3.53
CA MET A 157 -2.28 5.05 4.20
C MET A 157 -2.85 5.70 5.49
N PRO A 158 -3.99 5.19 6.01
CA PRO A 158 -4.61 5.73 7.23
C PRO A 158 -3.63 5.88 8.39
N TYR A 159 -3.77 6.94 9.18
CA TYR A 159 -2.92 7.21 10.36
C TYR A 159 -1.41 7.32 10.07
N TYR A 160 -1.01 7.67 8.83
CA TYR A 160 0.37 8.00 8.46
C TYR A 160 0.54 9.46 8.04
N GLY A 161 1.70 10.04 8.35
CA GLY A 161 2.06 11.40 7.95
C GLY A 161 0.95 12.42 8.29
N PRO A 162 0.45 13.21 7.31
CA PRO A 162 -0.61 14.20 7.54
C PRO A 162 -1.93 13.62 8.07
N ARG A 163 -2.15 12.31 7.90
CA ARG A 163 -3.38 11.62 8.36
C ARG A 163 -3.35 11.24 9.82
N ARG A 164 -2.24 11.51 10.52
CA ARG A 164 -2.04 11.16 11.91
C ARG A 164 -2.03 12.41 12.77
N ASP A 165 -2.94 12.45 13.74
CA ASP A 165 -2.88 13.42 14.83
C ASP A 165 -1.64 13.14 15.69
N PRO A 166 -0.71 14.11 15.85
CA PRO A 166 0.49 13.92 16.67
C PRO A 166 0.16 13.62 18.14
N ASN A 167 -1.02 14.03 18.63
CA ASN A 167 -1.48 13.75 19.99
C ASN A 167 -2.23 12.41 20.11
N SER A 168 -2.52 11.74 18.99
CA SER A 168 -3.18 10.44 18.99
C SER A 168 -2.18 9.29 18.96
N ARG A 169 -2.45 8.27 19.79
CA ARG A 169 -1.72 7.01 19.78
C ARG A 169 -2.27 5.99 18.78
N VAL A 170 -3.40 6.29 18.14
CA VAL A 170 -4.04 5.38 17.19
C VAL A 170 -3.14 5.17 15.96
N ARG A 171 -3.12 3.93 15.47
CA ARG A 171 -2.42 3.47 14.28
C ARG A 171 -3.38 2.73 13.36
N MET A 172 -2.94 2.57 12.11
CA MET A 172 -3.60 1.68 11.16
C MET A 172 -3.45 0.22 11.59
N ILE A 173 -2.21 -0.22 11.88
CA ILE A 173 -1.93 -1.53 12.47
C ILE A 173 -1.67 -1.28 13.95
N GLN A 174 -2.60 -1.69 14.82
CA GLN A 174 -2.66 -1.27 16.22
C GLN A 174 -2.36 -2.43 17.16
N GLU A 175 -1.33 -2.25 17.98
CA GLU A 175 -0.90 -3.31 18.89
C GLU A 175 -1.94 -3.58 19.96
N GLY A 176 -2.38 -4.83 20.01
CA GLY A 176 -3.37 -5.29 20.97
C GLY A 176 -4.77 -4.76 20.73
N ASP A 177 -5.04 -4.13 19.59
CA ASP A 177 -6.39 -3.81 19.13
C ASP A 177 -6.55 -4.33 17.68
N PRO A 178 -6.89 -5.62 17.51
CA PRO A 178 -7.04 -6.21 16.20
C PRO A 178 -8.24 -5.64 15.45
N GLU A 179 -9.25 -5.12 16.13
CA GLU A 179 -10.38 -4.46 15.46
C GLU A 179 -9.96 -3.14 14.84
N GLN A 180 -9.13 -2.35 15.54
CA GLN A 180 -8.56 -1.14 14.96
C GLN A 180 -7.69 -1.47 13.74
N THR A 181 -6.97 -2.59 13.79
CA THR A 181 -6.21 -3.10 12.64
C THR A 181 -7.12 -3.43 11.45
N VAL A 182 -8.22 -4.14 11.67
CA VAL A 182 -9.23 -4.41 10.64
C VAL A 182 -9.85 -3.12 10.09
N ARG A 183 -10.21 -2.17 10.96
CA ARG A 183 -10.76 -0.87 10.53
C ARG A 183 -9.74 -0.09 9.68
N GLY A 184 -8.47 -0.06 10.08
CA GLY A 184 -7.38 0.59 9.37
C GLY A 184 -7.11 -0.02 8.00
N MET A 185 -6.99 -1.35 7.92
CA MET A 185 -6.83 -2.10 6.67
C MET A 185 -8.01 -1.86 5.72
N ARG A 186 -9.24 -1.95 6.24
CA ARG A 186 -10.46 -1.68 5.45
C ARG A 186 -10.50 -0.26 4.91
N GLN A 187 -10.16 0.73 5.74
CA GLN A 187 -10.10 2.12 5.28
C GLN A 187 -9.03 2.29 4.20
N ALA A 188 -7.85 1.68 4.35
CA ALA A 188 -6.78 1.75 3.35
C ALA A 188 -7.23 1.19 1.99
N VAL A 189 -7.87 0.01 1.98
CA VAL A 189 -8.44 -0.57 0.75
C VAL A 189 -9.41 0.42 0.10
N LEU A 190 -10.41 0.92 0.86
CA LEU A 190 -11.43 1.81 0.30
C LEU A 190 -10.86 3.17 -0.16
N ASP A 191 -9.85 3.70 0.54
CA ASP A 191 -9.11 4.89 0.13
C ASP A 191 -8.42 4.66 -1.21
N VAL A 192 -7.76 3.52 -1.38
CA VAL A 192 -7.08 3.14 -2.62
C VAL A 192 -8.07 2.92 -3.76
N ARG A 193 -9.21 2.29 -3.51
CA ARG A 193 -10.28 2.14 -4.52
C ARG A 193 -10.82 3.48 -4.99
N ARG A 194 -10.98 4.45 -4.07
CA ARG A 194 -11.33 5.83 -4.43
C ARG A 194 -10.19 6.53 -5.19
N ALA A 195 -8.94 6.32 -4.77
CA ALA A 195 -7.76 6.85 -5.43
C ALA A 195 -7.62 6.33 -6.87
N ALA A 196 -7.91 5.04 -7.10
CA ALA A 196 -7.94 4.43 -8.43
C ALA A 196 -8.99 5.10 -9.32
N GLY A 197 -10.18 5.40 -8.78
CA GLY A 197 -11.20 6.16 -9.51
C GLY A 197 -10.79 7.59 -9.84
N TRP A 198 -10.05 8.27 -8.95
CA TRP A 198 -9.47 9.60 -9.26
C TRP A 198 -8.38 9.50 -10.34
N LEU A 199 -7.51 8.51 -10.24
CA LEU A 199 -6.40 8.29 -11.18
C LEU A 199 -6.92 7.96 -12.58
N ALA A 200 -7.90 7.06 -12.68
CA ALA A 200 -8.57 6.69 -13.93
C ALA A 200 -9.28 7.87 -14.62
N ALA A 201 -9.63 8.91 -13.87
CA ALA A 201 -10.31 10.09 -14.39
C ALA A 201 -9.34 11.17 -14.90
N GLN A 202 -8.02 10.99 -14.72
CA GLN A 202 -7.05 11.93 -15.28
C GLN A 202 -6.96 11.72 -16.80
N PRO A 203 -7.02 12.79 -17.63
CA PRO A 203 -7.08 12.67 -19.09
C PRO A 203 -5.87 11.94 -19.69
N GLU A 204 -4.70 12.08 -19.06
CA GLU A 204 -3.45 11.46 -19.48
C GLU A 204 -3.31 9.99 -19.07
N VAL A 205 -4.21 9.46 -18.24
CA VAL A 205 -4.17 8.08 -17.74
C VAL A 205 -5.08 7.19 -18.57
N ASP A 206 -4.57 6.04 -18.96
CA ASP A 206 -5.36 4.96 -19.52
C ASP A 206 -6.07 4.19 -18.38
N ALA A 207 -7.39 4.35 -18.31
CA ALA A 207 -8.23 3.71 -17.31
C ALA A 207 -8.29 2.18 -17.44
N GLU A 208 -7.88 1.62 -18.59
CA GLU A 208 -7.78 0.17 -18.83
C GLU A 208 -6.40 -0.38 -18.49
N GLN A 209 -5.43 0.47 -18.12
CA GLN A 209 -4.07 0.06 -17.74
C GLN A 209 -3.74 0.55 -16.32
N LEU A 210 -4.62 0.24 -15.37
CA LEU A 210 -4.38 0.54 -13.97
C LEU A 210 -3.72 -0.63 -13.25
N GLY A 211 -2.86 -0.30 -12.30
CA GLY A 211 -2.23 -1.26 -11.43
C GLY A 211 -1.92 -0.72 -10.05
N ILE A 212 -1.34 -1.58 -9.23
CA ILE A 212 -0.97 -1.26 -7.86
C ILE A 212 0.34 -1.92 -7.48
N MET A 213 1.15 -1.22 -6.70
CA MET A 213 2.30 -1.79 -6.04
C MET A 213 2.41 -1.36 -4.59
N GLY A 214 3.16 -2.13 -3.82
CA GLY A 214 3.46 -1.80 -2.44
C GLY A 214 4.53 -2.70 -1.88
N ILE A 215 5.13 -2.25 -0.78
CA ILE A 215 6.27 -2.90 -0.13
C ILE A 215 5.88 -3.25 1.30
N SER A 216 6.15 -4.47 1.76
CA SER A 216 5.87 -4.93 3.12
C SER A 216 4.38 -4.76 3.46
N LEU A 217 4.00 -3.96 4.47
CA LEU A 217 2.60 -3.60 4.73
C LEU A 217 1.90 -3.07 3.47
N GLY A 218 2.58 -2.20 2.71
CA GLY A 218 2.06 -1.71 1.43
C GLY A 218 1.79 -2.87 0.47
N GLY A 219 2.66 -3.87 0.41
CA GLY A 219 2.50 -5.05 -0.43
C GLY A 219 1.31 -5.93 0.00
N ILE A 220 1.09 -6.10 1.30
CA ILE A 220 -0.08 -6.81 1.86
C ILE A 220 -1.38 -6.07 1.49
N VAL A 221 -1.41 -4.75 1.68
CA VAL A 221 -2.57 -3.92 1.33
C VAL A 221 -2.78 -3.90 -0.19
N SER A 222 -1.71 -3.88 -0.98
CA SER A 222 -1.77 -3.98 -2.44
C SER A 222 -2.34 -5.32 -2.89
N ALA A 223 -1.93 -6.43 -2.27
CA ALA A 223 -2.47 -7.76 -2.57
C ALA A 223 -3.97 -7.85 -2.24
N LEU A 224 -4.36 -7.36 -1.06
CA LEU A 224 -5.75 -7.31 -0.64
C LEU A 224 -6.56 -6.43 -1.60
N THR A 225 -6.07 -5.24 -1.91
CA THR A 225 -6.80 -4.28 -2.75
C THR A 225 -6.89 -4.76 -4.19
N ALA A 226 -5.82 -5.30 -4.78
CA ALA A 226 -5.85 -5.92 -6.11
C ALA A 226 -6.86 -7.08 -6.18
N SER A 227 -7.09 -7.79 -5.08
CA SER A 227 -8.10 -8.85 -5.03
C SER A 227 -9.55 -8.34 -5.04
N VAL A 228 -9.78 -7.06 -4.72
CA VAL A 228 -11.12 -6.49 -4.52
C VAL A 228 -11.39 -5.20 -5.31
N GLU A 229 -10.42 -4.72 -6.10
CA GLU A 229 -10.58 -3.62 -7.05
C GLU A 229 -10.58 -4.18 -8.47
N PRO A 230 -11.74 -4.19 -9.17
CA PRO A 230 -11.85 -4.77 -10.50
C PRO A 230 -11.03 -4.05 -11.59
N ARG A 231 -10.62 -2.80 -11.39
CA ARG A 231 -9.85 -2.04 -12.39
C ARG A 231 -8.35 -2.36 -12.43
N PHE A 232 -7.82 -3.05 -11.42
CA PHE A 232 -6.39 -3.32 -11.36
C PHE A 232 -6.04 -4.60 -12.11
N ASP A 233 -5.41 -4.47 -13.27
CA ASP A 233 -4.99 -5.61 -14.09
C ASP A 233 -3.56 -6.08 -13.78
N LYS A 234 -2.75 -5.16 -13.22
CA LYS A 234 -1.37 -5.41 -12.82
C LYS A 234 -1.16 -5.19 -11.31
N ALA A 235 -0.48 -6.11 -10.64
CA ALA A 235 -0.04 -5.93 -9.25
C ALA A 235 1.41 -6.36 -9.02
N ALA A 236 2.22 -5.47 -8.44
CA ALA A 236 3.58 -5.78 -8.00
C ALA A 236 3.66 -5.81 -6.47
N LEU A 237 3.89 -7.00 -5.90
CA LEU A 237 3.79 -7.26 -4.48
C LEU A 237 5.19 -7.51 -3.91
N LEU A 238 5.75 -6.51 -3.24
CA LEU A 238 7.12 -6.58 -2.71
C LEU A 238 7.08 -6.91 -1.22
N LEU A 239 7.84 -7.91 -0.79
CA LEU A 239 7.93 -8.38 0.60
C LEU A 239 6.54 -8.61 1.21
N ALA A 240 5.62 -9.16 0.42
CA ALA A 240 4.22 -9.34 0.77
C ALA A 240 3.91 -10.79 1.15
N GLY A 241 2.92 -10.97 2.01
CA GLY A 241 2.39 -12.27 2.38
C GLY A 241 0.96 -12.15 2.91
N GLY A 242 0.42 -13.26 3.37
CA GLY A 242 -0.87 -13.31 4.06
C GLY A 242 -0.97 -14.57 4.89
N ASP A 243 -2.19 -14.99 5.17
CA ASP A 243 -2.51 -16.05 6.13
C ASP A 243 -1.93 -15.77 7.51
N PHE A 244 -2.62 -14.89 8.24
CA PHE A 244 -2.23 -14.56 9.62
C PHE A 244 -2.23 -15.76 10.57
N SER A 245 -2.77 -16.93 10.18
CA SER A 245 -2.69 -18.14 10.99
C SER A 245 -1.30 -18.80 10.99
N GLN A 246 -0.44 -18.44 10.03
CA GLN A 246 0.94 -18.93 9.98
C GLN A 246 1.85 -18.26 11.02
N PHE A 247 1.36 -17.23 11.70
CA PHE A 247 2.13 -16.56 12.74
C PHE A 247 2.29 -17.47 13.98
N PRO A 248 3.49 -17.53 14.59
CA PRO A 248 3.73 -18.36 15.76
C PRO A 248 3.09 -17.74 17.01
N PHE A 249 1.78 -17.86 17.17
CA PHE A 249 1.03 -17.30 18.30
C PHE A 249 1.57 -17.80 19.65
N ASP A 250 2.12 -19.01 19.72
CA ASP A 250 2.71 -19.59 20.94
C ASP A 250 4.09 -19.05 21.31
N HIS A 251 4.62 -18.06 20.58
CA HIS A 251 5.89 -17.47 20.94
C HIS A 251 5.83 -16.76 22.32
N PRO A 252 6.81 -16.98 23.23
CA PRO A 252 6.77 -16.41 24.57
C PRO A 252 6.64 -14.88 24.63
N GLU A 253 7.17 -14.18 23.64
CA GLU A 253 7.10 -12.70 23.57
C GLU A 253 5.70 -12.18 23.28
N LEU A 254 4.78 -13.05 22.82
CA LEU A 254 3.39 -12.71 22.64
C LEU A 254 2.53 -12.91 23.88
N ALA A 255 3.08 -13.49 24.94
CA ALA A 255 2.31 -13.71 26.16
C ALA A 255 1.63 -12.43 26.69
N PRO A 256 2.26 -11.23 26.70
CA PRO A 256 1.59 -10.00 27.11
C PRO A 256 0.43 -9.61 26.17
N LEU A 257 0.63 -9.80 24.86
CA LEU A 257 -0.34 -9.45 23.84
C LEU A 257 -1.53 -10.41 23.84
N LYS A 258 -1.28 -11.72 23.99
CA LYS A 258 -2.28 -12.76 24.22
C LYS A 258 -3.17 -12.44 25.41
N LYS A 259 -2.58 -12.09 26.57
CA LYS A 259 -3.35 -11.67 27.75
C LYS A 259 -4.25 -10.47 27.47
N LYS A 260 -3.77 -9.50 26.69
CA LYS A 260 -4.56 -8.32 26.31
C LYS A 260 -5.72 -8.71 25.39
N TRP A 261 -5.50 -9.59 24.41
CA TRP A 261 -6.54 -10.11 23.54
C TRP A 261 -7.58 -10.94 24.30
N GLU A 262 -7.14 -11.81 25.21
CA GLU A 262 -8.01 -12.61 26.07
C GLU A 262 -8.90 -11.71 26.95
N ALA A 263 -8.32 -10.64 27.54
CA ALA A 263 -9.08 -9.64 28.30
C ALA A 263 -10.12 -8.88 27.45
N MET A 264 -9.93 -8.84 26.13
CA MET A 264 -10.88 -8.30 25.16
C MET A 264 -11.85 -9.35 24.60
N GLY A 265 -11.78 -10.60 25.07
CA GLY A 265 -12.65 -11.70 24.64
C GLY A 265 -12.19 -12.43 23.37
N TYR A 266 -10.97 -12.18 22.90
CA TYR A 266 -10.35 -12.84 21.76
C TYR A 266 -9.47 -14.01 22.21
N ASP A 267 -9.91 -15.23 21.90
CA ASP A 267 -9.03 -16.38 21.76
C ASP A 267 -8.38 -16.39 20.36
N GLU A 268 -7.43 -17.30 20.14
CA GLU A 268 -6.71 -17.43 18.87
C GLU A 268 -7.65 -17.67 17.68
N THR A 269 -8.68 -18.50 17.85
CA THR A 269 -9.62 -18.81 16.77
C THR A 269 -10.43 -17.58 16.37
N LYS A 270 -10.93 -16.81 17.36
CA LYS A 270 -11.64 -15.55 17.12
C LYS A 270 -10.75 -14.50 16.50
N LEU A 271 -9.50 -14.39 16.96
CA LEU A 271 -8.52 -13.46 16.42
C LEU A 271 -8.21 -13.76 14.95
N ILE A 272 -7.91 -15.02 14.63
CA ILE A 272 -7.68 -15.45 13.24
C ILE A 272 -8.92 -15.18 12.39
N ARG A 273 -10.12 -15.51 12.89
CA ARG A 273 -11.38 -15.24 12.17
C ARG A 273 -11.58 -13.75 11.90
N LEU A 274 -11.24 -12.88 12.85
CA LEU A 274 -11.31 -11.44 12.68
C LEU A 274 -10.30 -10.96 11.62
N LEU A 275 -9.04 -11.37 11.73
CA LEU A 275 -7.98 -10.96 10.81
C LEU A 275 -8.21 -11.46 9.38
N LYS A 276 -8.81 -12.65 9.20
CA LYS A 276 -9.20 -13.19 7.89
C LYS A 276 -10.10 -12.25 7.07
N THR A 277 -10.83 -11.35 7.72
CA THR A 277 -11.68 -10.36 7.02
C THR A 277 -10.87 -9.33 6.24
N VAL A 278 -9.58 -9.16 6.53
CA VAL A 278 -8.66 -8.24 5.84
C VAL A 278 -7.35 -8.92 5.44
N ASP A 279 -7.36 -10.25 5.40
CA ASP A 279 -6.22 -11.04 4.95
C ASP A 279 -6.27 -11.17 3.42
N PRO A 280 -5.19 -10.84 2.69
CA PRO A 280 -5.18 -10.97 1.24
C PRO A 280 -5.40 -12.42 0.77
N VAL A 281 -4.98 -13.44 1.53
CA VAL A 281 -5.17 -14.86 1.15
C VAL A 281 -6.65 -15.22 1.01
N THR A 282 -7.52 -14.61 1.83
CA THR A 282 -8.98 -14.82 1.77
C THR A 282 -9.56 -14.45 0.39
N TYR A 283 -8.96 -13.48 -0.31
CA TYR A 283 -9.48 -12.91 -1.56
C TYR A 283 -8.59 -13.18 -2.78
N ALA A 284 -7.36 -13.67 -2.57
CA ALA A 284 -6.33 -13.80 -3.59
C ALA A 284 -6.71 -14.68 -4.78
N ALA A 285 -7.74 -15.53 -4.67
CA ALA A 285 -8.29 -16.25 -5.83
C ALA A 285 -8.71 -15.30 -6.97
N ASN A 286 -9.10 -14.07 -6.65
CA ASN A 286 -9.45 -13.03 -7.63
C ASN A 286 -8.25 -12.44 -8.38
N LEU A 287 -7.01 -12.76 -7.97
CA LEU A 287 -5.79 -12.41 -8.68
C LEU A 287 -5.47 -13.38 -9.82
N LYS A 288 -6.12 -14.56 -9.85
CA LYS A 288 -5.94 -15.53 -10.92
C LYS A 288 -6.36 -14.92 -12.26
N GLY A 289 -5.49 -15.01 -13.26
CA GLY A 289 -5.69 -14.40 -14.57
C GLY A 289 -5.28 -12.93 -14.67
N ARG A 290 -4.94 -12.28 -13.55
CA ARG A 290 -4.31 -10.94 -13.56
C ARG A 290 -2.80 -11.06 -13.72
N LYS A 291 -2.16 -9.99 -14.18
CA LYS A 291 -0.70 -9.92 -14.24
C LYS A 291 -0.20 -9.58 -12.84
N VAL A 292 0.48 -10.51 -12.18
CA VAL A 292 1.01 -10.30 -10.83
C VAL A 292 2.48 -10.70 -10.81
N ILE A 293 3.30 -9.91 -10.12
CA ILE A 293 4.67 -10.31 -9.75
C ILE A 293 4.84 -10.20 -8.24
N MET A 294 5.61 -11.13 -7.67
CA MET A 294 6.01 -11.11 -6.27
C MET A 294 7.52 -11.00 -6.17
N LEU A 295 8.04 -10.08 -5.36
CA LEU A 295 9.48 -9.94 -5.09
C LEU A 295 9.68 -10.08 -3.58
N ASN A 296 10.21 -11.21 -3.14
CA ASN A 296 10.20 -11.61 -1.73
C ASN A 296 11.57 -12.05 -1.23
N ALA A 297 11.78 -11.96 0.08
CA ALA A 297 13.01 -12.37 0.74
C ALA A 297 12.91 -13.83 1.20
N ARG A 298 13.94 -14.64 0.90
CA ARG A 298 13.98 -16.08 1.23
C ARG A 298 14.14 -16.35 2.72
N TYR A 299 14.80 -15.45 3.45
CA TYR A 299 15.05 -15.55 4.88
C TYR A 299 14.29 -14.48 5.66
N ASP A 300 13.13 -14.05 5.13
CA ASP A 300 12.31 -13.00 5.71
C ASP A 300 11.85 -13.37 7.12
N GLU A 301 12.28 -12.57 8.08
CA GLU A 301 12.00 -12.71 9.51
C GLU A 301 10.75 -11.94 9.96
N ILE A 302 10.21 -11.04 9.12
CA ILE A 302 9.05 -10.20 9.43
C ILE A 302 7.80 -10.78 8.76
N ILE A 303 7.90 -11.14 7.48
CA ILE A 303 6.87 -11.83 6.69
C ILE A 303 7.43 -13.21 6.33
N PRO A 304 7.28 -14.21 7.23
CA PRO A 304 7.89 -15.52 7.02
C PRO A 304 7.55 -16.14 5.65
N PRO A 305 8.45 -16.93 5.05
CA PRO A 305 8.19 -17.59 3.77
C PRO A 305 6.86 -18.35 3.70
N PRO A 306 6.37 -19.05 4.75
CA PRO A 306 5.04 -19.65 4.74
C PRO A 306 3.89 -18.65 4.47
N CYS A 307 3.97 -17.43 5.01
CA CYS A 307 2.98 -16.37 4.75
C CYS A 307 3.03 -15.90 3.28
N THR A 308 4.24 -15.78 2.74
CA THR A 308 4.46 -15.44 1.32
C THR A 308 3.92 -16.54 0.41
N GLU A 309 4.26 -17.80 0.71
CA GLU A 309 3.84 -18.97 -0.05
C GLU A 309 2.32 -19.15 -0.01
N ALA A 310 1.67 -18.93 1.15
CA ALA A 310 0.21 -18.97 1.25
C ALA A 310 -0.46 -17.98 0.29
N LEU A 311 0.02 -16.74 0.24
CA LEU A 311 -0.45 -15.73 -0.71
C LEU A 311 -0.17 -16.14 -2.16
N TRP A 312 1.05 -16.59 -2.45
CA TRP A 312 1.46 -17.04 -3.78
C TRP A 312 0.57 -18.18 -4.31
N GLN A 313 0.30 -19.20 -3.47
CA GLN A 313 -0.56 -20.32 -3.81
C GLN A 313 -1.99 -19.85 -4.07
N ALA A 314 -2.56 -19.04 -3.17
CA ALA A 314 -3.92 -18.53 -3.29
C ALA A 314 -4.12 -17.64 -4.53
N ALA A 315 -3.09 -16.86 -4.88
CA ALA A 315 -3.04 -16.02 -6.08
C ALA A 315 -2.88 -16.78 -7.41
N GLY A 316 -2.74 -18.11 -7.37
CA GLY A 316 -2.57 -18.92 -8.58
C GLY A 316 -1.12 -19.02 -9.05
N LYS A 317 -0.16 -18.93 -8.13
CA LYS A 317 1.28 -19.10 -8.37
C LYS A 317 1.86 -18.11 -9.41
N PRO A 318 1.65 -16.78 -9.25
CA PRO A 318 2.25 -15.80 -10.14
C PRO A 318 3.80 -15.88 -10.12
N PRO A 319 4.50 -15.30 -11.10
CA PRO A 319 5.96 -15.18 -11.04
C PRO A 319 6.43 -14.60 -9.70
N ILE A 320 7.39 -15.28 -9.07
CA ILE A 320 8.00 -14.86 -7.81
C ILE A 320 9.52 -14.87 -7.92
N GLU A 321 10.14 -13.78 -7.49
CA GLU A 321 11.58 -13.66 -7.34
C GLU A 321 11.96 -13.75 -5.86
N TRP A 322 12.87 -14.65 -5.53
CA TRP A 322 13.33 -14.89 -4.16
C TRP A 322 14.74 -14.35 -3.96
N TRP A 323 14.88 -13.27 -3.19
CA TRP A 323 16.18 -12.71 -2.82
C TRP A 323 16.77 -13.45 -1.61
N PRO A 324 18.08 -13.79 -1.61
CA PRO A 324 18.75 -14.47 -0.50
C PRO A 324 19.03 -13.54 0.69
N THR A 325 18.03 -12.78 1.13
CA THR A 325 18.09 -11.78 2.20
C THR A 325 17.03 -12.03 3.26
N GLY A 326 17.13 -11.31 4.37
CA GLY A 326 16.00 -11.05 5.28
C GLY A 326 15.15 -9.88 4.81
N HIS A 327 14.16 -9.48 5.59
CA HIS A 327 13.20 -8.44 5.22
C HIS A 327 13.85 -7.08 5.01
N ILE A 328 14.70 -6.66 5.94
CA ILE A 328 15.37 -5.35 5.90
C ILE A 328 16.53 -5.36 4.91
N THR A 329 17.30 -6.46 4.87
CA THR A 329 18.44 -6.60 3.95
C THR A 329 18.03 -6.76 2.49
N ALA A 330 16.74 -7.03 2.21
CA ALA A 330 16.18 -6.91 0.88
C ALA A 330 16.35 -5.52 0.25
N GLY A 331 16.57 -4.47 1.06
CA GLY A 331 16.95 -3.15 0.57
C GLY A 331 18.22 -3.14 -0.31
N LEU A 332 19.10 -4.15 -0.19
CA LEU A 332 20.26 -4.34 -1.08
C LEU A 332 19.85 -4.61 -2.54
N TYR A 333 18.61 -5.05 -2.77
CA TYR A 333 18.03 -5.33 -4.09
C TYR A 333 17.20 -4.16 -4.63
N MET A 334 17.34 -2.95 -4.08
CA MET A 334 16.53 -1.78 -4.45
C MET A 334 16.54 -1.50 -5.96
N PHE A 335 17.72 -1.52 -6.58
CA PHE A 335 17.84 -1.21 -8.01
C PHE A 335 17.22 -2.29 -8.89
N GLN A 336 17.38 -3.56 -8.51
CA GLN A 336 16.73 -4.69 -9.16
C GLN A 336 15.21 -4.59 -9.01
N ALA A 337 14.71 -4.22 -7.83
CA ALA A 337 13.30 -4.01 -7.58
C ALA A 337 12.72 -2.88 -8.43
N LEU A 338 13.42 -1.73 -8.51
CA LEU A 338 13.04 -0.59 -9.34
C LEU A 338 12.96 -1.00 -10.81
N ASP A 339 14.00 -1.64 -11.33
CA ASP A 339 14.03 -2.09 -12.73
C ASP A 339 12.93 -3.10 -13.03
N ARG A 340 12.78 -4.13 -12.17
CA ARG A 340 11.76 -5.17 -12.36
C ARG A 340 10.34 -4.61 -12.34
N VAL A 341 10.04 -3.70 -11.41
CA VAL A 341 8.75 -3.01 -11.32
C VAL A 341 8.55 -2.04 -12.50
N GLY A 342 9.60 -1.33 -12.89
CA GLY A 342 9.58 -0.40 -14.03
C GLY A 342 9.24 -1.11 -15.32
N THR A 343 9.92 -2.22 -15.64
CA THR A 343 9.60 -3.05 -16.81
C THR A 343 8.18 -3.60 -16.73
N PHE A 344 7.79 -4.16 -15.58
CA PHE A 344 6.47 -4.77 -15.41
C PHE A 344 5.30 -3.82 -15.69
N PHE A 345 5.38 -2.57 -15.23
CA PHE A 345 4.34 -1.57 -15.51
C PHE A 345 4.54 -0.83 -16.85
N GLY A 346 5.78 -0.69 -17.32
CA GLY A 346 6.12 -0.03 -18.58
C GLY A 346 5.82 -0.83 -19.84
N GLU A 347 5.69 -2.16 -19.76
CA GLU A 347 5.20 -3.00 -20.86
C GLU A 347 3.75 -2.63 -21.21
N THR A 348 3.57 -1.81 -22.24
CA THR A 348 2.28 -1.69 -22.94
C THR A 348 2.04 -3.00 -23.65
N GLY A 349 0.82 -3.55 -23.56
CA GLY A 349 0.50 -4.83 -24.16
C GLY A 349 0.56 -4.76 -25.69
N SER A 350 1.74 -4.92 -26.30
CA SER A 350 1.81 -5.50 -27.62
C SER A 350 1.33 -6.93 -27.48
N GLY A 351 0.18 -7.24 -28.07
CA GLY A 351 -0.30 -8.61 -28.15
C GLY A 351 0.83 -9.52 -28.59
N ASP A 352 1.00 -10.63 -27.88
CA ASP A 352 1.89 -11.71 -28.30
C ASP A 352 1.40 -12.22 -29.65
N GLY A 353 1.99 -11.66 -30.71
CA GLY A 353 2.02 -12.25 -32.03
C GLY A 353 3.25 -13.14 -32.10
N SER A 354 3.06 -14.43 -31.86
CA SER A 354 3.65 -15.55 -32.63
C SER A 354 3.27 -16.88 -31.98
#